data_AF-A0A9N8H6J3-F1
#
_entry.id   AF-A0A9N8H6J3-F1
#
_cell.length_a   1.000
_cell.length_b   1.000
_cell.length_c   1.000
_cell.angle_alpha   90.00
_cell.angle_beta   90.00
_cell.angle_gamma   90.00
#
_symmetry.space_group_name_H-M   'P 1'
#
loop_
_entity.id
_entity.type
_entity.pdbx_description
1 polymer ?
#
loop_
_entity_poly.entity_id
_entity_poly.type
_entity_poly.pdbx_seq_one_letter_code
_entity_poly.pdbx_strand_id
1 'polypeptide(L)'
;MANSSAPASAPVSQWKLSVLCLASEDKASLISECSLVERVHHVRTVAAAVQALEKHSYHMLVVALGTTPEDQVIQRDNIQTGNLTSPLFLLAMRRSPLMYRIVFSRTACQSRDSFRLCIHVGADAVVCSKEELESSMRGLFNITDAVALPTLSTQDALLTVAPNKPTVSNEVVDNRRQREKQLLDVARGWKTHRFQQSHNWTVALHQKVARLVVTSQSSTRHPHETNSSIRVIHVSDTHNQHRLLKIPPGDMFLHSGDICNYKNPHTNLVEHFADFLDWLHNEICPRFAKVVFIAGNHDVYLDMDKLDPRYINRNRDAHQHAQRILQSFLEQHDNVSYLQNSTTTYRGLTIYGTPTCICRAECMGKRYLSNGFELSEKEREKLWSRIPENVDVLLTHVPPLGFGSDDESKACKLLTQQVHRHGRHHPLLHVFGHNHGHYGVAQALNEDLSSATLLLNGCQESLLMIDPSGGGSPLIVDLPLS
;
A
#
# COMPACT_ATOMS: atom_id res chain seq x y z
N MET A 1 44.81 18.79 13.20
CA MET A 1 44.66 17.42 12.64
C MET A 1 43.91 16.57 13.65
N ALA A 2 42.63 16.32 13.40
CA ALA A 2 41.86 15.23 13.97
C ALA A 2 40.66 15.05 13.04
N ASN A 3 40.70 14.01 12.20
CA ASN A 3 39.61 13.64 11.31
C ASN A 3 38.45 13.08 12.15
N SER A 4 37.31 13.76 12.19
CA SER A 4 36.04 13.14 12.57
C SER A 4 35.24 12.83 11.31
N SER A 5 35.39 11.60 10.82
CA SER A 5 34.55 11.03 9.77
C SER A 5 33.09 10.98 10.23
N ALA A 6 32.17 11.46 9.38
CA ALA A 6 30.76 11.16 9.51
C ALA A 6 30.55 9.63 9.55
N PRO A 7 29.60 9.10 10.36
CA PRO A 7 29.38 7.66 10.43
C PRO A 7 28.84 7.17 9.10
N ALA A 8 29.60 6.29 8.44
CA ALA A 8 29.10 5.50 7.32
C ALA A 8 27.87 4.71 7.78
N SER A 9 26.83 4.65 6.95
CA SER A 9 25.70 3.74 7.15
C SER A 9 26.24 2.34 7.38
N ALA A 10 26.01 1.82 8.58
CA ALA A 10 26.55 0.54 8.99
C ALA A 10 26.00 -0.56 8.06
N PRO A 11 26.85 -1.45 7.51
CA PRO A 11 26.38 -2.59 6.74
C PRO A 11 25.38 -3.40 7.57
N VAL A 12 24.43 -4.09 6.92
CA VAL A 12 23.37 -4.91 7.56
C VAL A 12 23.90 -5.86 8.66
N SER A 13 25.19 -6.22 8.60
CA SER A 13 25.92 -7.00 9.61
C SER A 13 26.18 -6.31 10.95
N GLN A 14 25.81 -5.04 11.14
CA GLN A 14 26.07 -4.27 12.37
C GLN A 14 24.81 -3.82 13.14
N TRP A 15 23.60 -4.08 12.62
CA TRP A 15 22.34 -3.67 13.26
C TRP A 15 21.79 -4.75 14.19
N LYS A 16 21.28 -4.34 15.35
CA LYS A 16 21.01 -5.20 16.50
C LYS A 16 19.62 -4.94 17.11
N LEU A 17 18.71 -5.92 17.01
CA LEU A 17 17.33 -5.81 17.48
C LEU A 17 17.17 -6.22 18.94
N SER A 18 16.38 -5.44 19.68
CA SER A 18 15.85 -5.84 20.98
C SER A 18 14.41 -6.35 20.85
N VAL A 19 14.17 -7.59 21.25
CA VAL A 19 12.90 -8.30 21.08
C VAL A 19 12.28 -8.62 22.44
N LEU A 20 11.01 -8.26 22.64
CA LEU A 20 10.18 -8.84 23.70
C LEU A 20 9.51 -10.10 23.14
N CYS A 21 9.76 -11.24 23.76
CA CYS A 21 9.25 -12.54 23.31
C CYS A 21 8.29 -13.14 24.33
N LEU A 22 7.02 -13.29 23.95
CA LEU A 22 6.01 -14.05 24.71
C LEU A 22 5.78 -15.40 24.02
N ALA A 23 6.53 -16.43 24.41
CA ALA A 23 6.45 -17.75 23.78
C ALA A 23 6.96 -18.87 24.69
N SER A 24 6.96 -20.12 24.20
CA SER A 24 7.68 -21.21 24.86
C SER A 24 9.20 -21.00 24.80
N GLU A 25 9.94 -21.66 25.69
CA GLU A 25 11.42 -21.67 25.72
C GLU A 25 12.01 -22.03 24.34
N ASP A 26 11.47 -23.06 23.68
CA ASP A 26 11.95 -23.50 22.37
C ASP A 26 11.84 -22.39 21.32
N LYS A 27 10.72 -21.66 21.32
CA LYS A 27 10.51 -20.54 20.40
C LYS A 27 11.39 -19.35 20.74
N ALA A 28 11.57 -19.05 22.04
CA ALA A 28 12.45 -17.98 22.49
C ALA A 28 13.91 -18.25 22.10
N SER A 29 14.35 -19.52 22.21
CA SER A 29 15.66 -19.98 21.77
C SER A 29 15.82 -19.84 20.26
N LEU A 30 14.81 -20.21 19.48
CA LEU A 30 14.85 -20.03 18.03
C LEU A 30 14.96 -18.56 17.61
N ILE A 31 14.33 -17.65 18.37
CA ILE A 31 14.42 -16.20 18.14
C ILE A 31 15.80 -15.65 18.53
N SER A 32 16.42 -16.15 19.60
CA SER A 32 17.76 -15.70 20.01
C SER A 32 18.85 -16.14 19.04
N GLU A 33 18.62 -17.20 18.26
CA GLU A 33 19.51 -17.63 17.18
C GLU A 33 19.35 -16.84 15.87
N CYS A 34 18.41 -15.87 15.79
CA CYS A 34 18.26 -15.03 14.61
C CYS A 34 19.43 -14.04 14.52
N SER A 35 20.07 -13.98 13.35
CA SER A 35 21.31 -13.22 13.12
C SER A 35 21.23 -11.70 13.42
N LEU A 36 20.01 -11.13 13.42
CA LEU A 36 19.75 -9.70 13.63
C LEU A 36 19.33 -9.36 15.06
N VAL A 37 19.19 -10.36 15.94
CA VAL A 37 18.70 -10.19 17.31
C VAL A 37 19.88 -10.07 18.27
N GLU A 38 19.95 -8.97 19.02
CA GLU A 38 20.96 -8.78 20.06
C GLU A 38 20.48 -9.20 21.43
N ARG A 39 19.21 -8.90 21.74
CA ARG A 39 18.65 -9.14 23.06
C ARG A 39 17.23 -9.64 22.94
N VAL A 40 16.96 -10.80 23.53
CA VAL A 40 15.61 -11.31 23.74
C VAL A 40 15.26 -11.15 25.21
N HIS A 41 14.21 -10.38 25.50
CA HIS A 41 13.54 -10.41 26.79
C HIS A 41 12.41 -11.42 26.69
N HIS A 42 12.62 -12.62 27.22
CA HIS A 42 11.63 -13.68 27.20
C HIS A 42 10.70 -13.58 28.41
N VAL A 43 9.41 -13.73 28.16
CA VAL A 43 8.34 -13.78 29.15
C VAL A 43 7.37 -14.90 28.79
N ARG A 44 6.65 -15.42 29.80
CA ARG A 44 5.71 -16.56 29.61
C ARG A 44 4.24 -16.19 29.77
N THR A 45 3.93 -15.00 30.27
CA THR A 45 2.54 -14.55 30.49
C THR A 45 2.30 -13.18 29.89
N VAL A 46 1.05 -12.91 29.52
CA VAL A 46 0.62 -11.60 29.02
C VAL A 46 0.87 -10.51 30.06
N ALA A 47 0.63 -10.79 31.35
CA ALA A 47 0.89 -9.85 32.43
C ALA A 47 2.37 -9.46 32.54
N ALA A 48 3.29 -10.44 32.40
CA ALA A 48 4.72 -10.18 32.39
C ALA A 48 5.14 -9.39 31.14
N ALA A 49 4.55 -9.69 29.98
CA ALA A 49 4.78 -8.93 28.75
C ALA A 49 4.33 -7.46 28.88
N VAL A 50 3.15 -7.22 29.46
CA VAL A 50 2.65 -5.88 29.77
C VAL A 50 3.60 -5.13 30.69
N GLN A 51 4.03 -5.75 31.79
CA GLN A 51 4.96 -5.13 32.73
C GLN A 51 6.32 -4.82 32.08
N ALA A 52 6.79 -5.69 31.17
CA ALA A 52 8.01 -5.47 30.41
C ALA A 52 7.89 -4.28 29.45
N LEU A 53 6.75 -4.13 28.76
CA LEU A 53 6.44 -2.97 27.89
C LEU A 53 6.28 -1.67 28.68
N GLU A 54 5.87 -1.75 29.95
CA GLU A 54 5.76 -0.55 30.78
C GLU A 54 7.12 -0.01 31.22
N LYS A 55 8.09 -0.91 31.44
CA LYS A 55 9.42 -0.58 31.97
C LYS A 55 10.47 -0.33 30.89
N HIS A 56 10.31 -0.91 29.71
CA HIS A 56 11.35 -0.93 28.67
C HIS A 56 10.75 -0.74 27.27
N SER A 57 11.58 -0.21 26.36
CA SER A 57 11.26 -0.11 24.94
C SER A 57 11.87 -1.28 24.17
N TYR A 58 11.14 -1.77 23.17
CA TYR A 58 11.60 -2.83 22.26
C TYR A 58 11.35 -2.41 20.81
N HIS A 59 12.21 -2.90 19.92
CA HIS A 59 12.03 -2.77 18.49
C HIS A 59 10.94 -3.72 17.99
N MET A 60 10.81 -4.89 18.64
CA MET A 60 9.91 -5.95 18.20
C MET A 60 9.24 -6.64 19.39
N LEU A 61 7.98 -7.01 19.20
CA LEU A 61 7.20 -7.89 20.05
C LEU A 61 6.91 -9.17 19.24
N VAL A 62 7.43 -10.32 19.68
CA VAL A 62 7.14 -11.62 19.06
C VAL A 62 6.32 -12.45 20.04
N VAL A 63 5.12 -12.87 19.65
CA VAL A 63 4.21 -13.63 20.51
C VAL A 63 3.80 -14.96 19.89
N ALA A 64 3.66 -15.99 20.70
CA ALA A 64 2.83 -17.14 20.38
C ALA A 64 1.38 -16.84 20.78
N LEU A 65 0.41 -17.54 20.19
CA LEU A 65 -1.02 -17.33 20.51
C LEU A 65 -1.41 -17.71 21.95
N GLY A 66 -0.59 -18.54 22.59
CA GLY A 66 -0.90 -19.13 23.88
C GLY A 66 -1.94 -20.25 23.79
N THR A 67 -1.97 -21.09 24.82
CA THR A 67 -2.97 -22.16 24.98
C THR A 67 -3.60 -22.16 26.37
N THR A 68 -3.10 -21.33 27.29
CA THR A 68 -3.59 -21.18 28.66
C THR A 68 -4.11 -19.76 28.87
N PRO A 69 -4.98 -19.51 29.85
CA PRO A 69 -5.51 -18.18 30.11
C PRO A 69 -4.43 -17.10 30.35
N GLU A 70 -3.27 -17.49 30.88
CA GLU A 70 -2.18 -16.59 31.27
C GLU A 70 -1.29 -16.18 30.11
N ASP A 71 -1.22 -16.99 29.04
CA ASP A 71 -0.42 -16.75 27.84
C ASP A 71 -1.26 -16.43 26.60
N GLN A 72 -2.59 -16.51 26.72
CA GLN A 72 -3.53 -16.22 25.65
C GLN A 72 -3.54 -14.73 25.29
N VAL A 73 -2.99 -14.42 24.12
CA VAL A 73 -2.84 -13.04 23.62
C VAL A 73 -4.15 -12.45 23.12
N ILE A 74 -5.06 -13.31 22.62
CA ILE A 74 -6.32 -12.92 21.99
C ILE A 74 -7.47 -13.30 22.91
N GLN A 75 -8.17 -12.29 23.41
CA GLN A 75 -9.29 -12.44 24.34
C GLN A 75 -10.62 -12.19 23.63
N ARG A 76 -11.67 -12.87 24.12
CA ARG A 76 -13.07 -12.63 23.74
C ARG A 76 -13.72 -11.84 24.86
N ASP A 77 -13.82 -10.53 24.70
CA ASP A 77 -14.33 -9.65 25.76
C ASP A 77 -15.82 -9.82 26.01
N ASN A 78 -16.57 -10.36 25.04
CA ASN A 78 -18.00 -10.64 25.20
C ASN A 78 -18.47 -11.75 24.26
N ILE A 79 -18.88 -12.89 24.82
CA ILE A 79 -19.32 -14.08 24.06
C ILE A 79 -20.55 -13.75 23.18
N GLN A 80 -21.34 -12.74 23.54
CA GLN A 80 -22.55 -12.34 22.82
C GLN A 80 -22.31 -11.35 21.67
N THR A 81 -21.28 -10.49 21.74
CA THR A 81 -21.02 -9.48 20.69
C THR A 81 -19.93 -9.89 19.71
N GLY A 82 -19.13 -10.92 20.03
CA GLY A 82 -18.07 -11.40 19.15
C GLY A 82 -16.86 -10.47 19.02
N ASN A 83 -16.76 -9.43 19.86
CA ASN A 83 -15.61 -8.52 19.86
C ASN A 83 -14.36 -9.21 20.42
N LEU A 84 -13.28 -9.15 19.64
CA LEU A 84 -12.00 -9.78 19.91
C LEU A 84 -10.97 -8.68 20.16
N THR A 85 -10.18 -8.81 21.23
CA THR A 85 -9.17 -7.81 21.58
C THR A 85 -7.87 -8.48 22.01
N SER A 86 -6.79 -7.70 22.04
CA SER A 86 -5.53 -8.07 22.68
C SER A 86 -5.03 -6.88 23.50
N PRO A 87 -5.19 -6.90 24.83
CA PRO A 87 -4.67 -5.84 25.70
C PRO A 87 -3.16 -5.60 25.50
N LEU A 88 -2.42 -6.68 25.21
CA LEU A 88 -0.99 -6.62 24.93
C LEU A 88 -0.68 -5.85 23.64
N PHE A 89 -1.37 -6.16 22.53
CA PHE A 89 -1.17 -5.43 21.28
C PHE A 89 -1.68 -3.99 21.35
N LEU A 90 -2.78 -3.74 22.05
CA LEU A 90 -3.27 -2.38 22.30
C LEU A 90 -2.24 -1.54 23.08
N LEU A 91 -1.65 -2.10 24.14
CA LEU A 91 -0.60 -1.43 24.90
C LEU A 91 0.66 -1.21 24.06
N ALA A 92 1.09 -2.25 23.33
CA ALA A 92 2.21 -2.18 22.39
C ALA A 92 2.05 -1.04 21.39
N MET A 93 0.87 -0.92 20.76
CA MET A 93 0.53 0.15 19.83
C MET A 93 0.57 1.54 20.48
N ARG A 94 0.05 1.68 21.71
CA ARG A 94 0.05 2.96 22.43
C ARG A 94 1.44 3.41 22.86
N ARG A 95 2.27 2.49 23.34
CA ARG A 95 3.61 2.79 23.88
C ARG A 95 4.64 3.04 22.80
N SER A 96 4.61 2.23 21.76
CA SER A 96 5.52 2.35 20.63
C SER A 96 4.77 1.97 19.36
N PRO A 97 4.13 2.95 18.70
CA PRO A 97 3.46 2.72 17.42
C PRO A 97 4.39 2.04 16.39
N LEU A 98 5.70 2.29 16.52
CA LEU A 98 6.78 1.78 15.67
C LEU A 98 7.25 0.36 16.04
N MET A 99 6.91 -0.17 17.22
CA MET A 99 7.30 -1.53 17.62
C MET A 99 6.63 -2.56 16.73
N TYR A 100 7.44 -3.44 16.12
CA TYR A 100 6.98 -4.44 15.15
C TYR A 100 6.39 -5.68 15.84
N ARG A 101 5.13 -6.02 15.57
CA ARG A 101 4.34 -7.02 16.32
C ARG A 101 4.14 -8.28 15.50
N ILE A 102 4.80 -9.37 15.86
CA ILE A 102 4.77 -10.65 15.14
C ILE A 102 4.03 -11.70 15.96
N VAL A 103 3.12 -12.42 15.32
CA VAL A 103 2.60 -13.69 15.82
C VAL A 103 3.39 -14.84 15.22
N PHE A 104 4.13 -15.57 16.04
CA PHE A 104 4.82 -16.80 15.65
C PHE A 104 3.93 -18.02 15.92
N SER A 105 3.17 -18.44 14.92
CA SER A 105 2.22 -19.56 15.05
C SER A 105 2.01 -20.33 13.74
N ARG A 106 2.35 -21.63 13.77
CA ARG A 106 2.08 -22.56 12.67
C ARG A 106 0.57 -22.70 12.40
N THR A 107 -0.23 -22.78 13.46
CA THR A 107 -1.70 -22.85 13.36
C THR A 107 -2.25 -21.60 12.68
N ALA A 108 -1.75 -20.41 13.04
CA ALA A 108 -2.21 -19.17 12.44
C ALA A 108 -1.80 -19.06 10.97
N CYS A 109 -0.62 -19.54 10.58
CA CYS A 109 -0.21 -19.57 9.18
C CYS A 109 -1.01 -20.56 8.31
N GLN A 110 -1.60 -21.60 8.91
CA GLN A 110 -2.36 -22.64 8.19
C GLN A 110 -3.87 -22.38 8.16
N SER A 111 -4.39 -21.52 9.03
CA SER A 111 -5.82 -21.20 9.14
C SER A 111 -6.08 -19.76 8.73
N ARG A 112 -6.86 -19.55 7.66
CA ARG A 112 -7.25 -18.21 7.18
C ARG A 112 -7.97 -17.40 8.26
N ASP A 113 -8.80 -18.05 9.06
CA ASP A 113 -9.55 -17.38 10.13
C ASP A 113 -8.63 -17.01 11.30
N SER A 114 -7.72 -17.90 11.68
CA SER A 114 -6.73 -17.61 12.73
C SER A 114 -5.75 -16.52 12.30
N PHE A 115 -5.33 -16.52 11.04
CA PHE A 115 -4.52 -15.46 10.45
C PHE A 115 -5.24 -14.10 10.54
N ARG A 116 -6.49 -14.03 10.05
CA ARG A 116 -7.30 -12.81 10.10
C ARG A 116 -7.51 -12.31 11.52
N LEU A 117 -7.71 -13.23 12.45
CA LEU A 117 -7.85 -12.92 13.86
C LEU A 117 -6.59 -12.24 14.42
N CYS A 118 -5.40 -12.75 14.10
CA CYS A 118 -4.13 -12.17 14.54
C CYS A 118 -3.97 -10.73 14.03
N ILE A 119 -4.29 -10.49 12.76
CA ILE A 119 -4.23 -9.15 12.16
C ILE A 119 -5.27 -8.22 12.80
N HIS A 120 -6.50 -8.71 13.00
CA HIS A 120 -7.59 -7.94 13.59
C HIS A 120 -7.25 -7.39 14.98
N VAL A 121 -6.53 -8.16 15.80
CA VAL A 121 -6.16 -7.71 17.15
C VAL A 121 -4.90 -6.84 17.19
N GLY A 122 -4.23 -6.61 16.05
CA GLY A 122 -3.09 -5.69 15.94
C GLY A 122 -1.72 -6.34 15.70
N ALA A 123 -1.65 -7.59 15.22
CA ALA A 123 -0.39 -8.15 14.72
C ALA A 123 0.00 -7.49 13.39
N ASP A 124 1.26 -7.07 13.27
CA ASP A 124 1.85 -6.59 12.02
C ASP A 124 2.18 -7.76 11.07
N ALA A 125 2.37 -8.97 11.62
CA ALA A 125 2.71 -10.15 10.86
C ALA A 125 2.36 -11.45 11.56
N VAL A 126 2.22 -12.51 10.77
CA VAL A 126 2.12 -13.89 11.23
C VAL A 126 3.18 -14.72 10.50
N VAL A 127 4.03 -15.42 11.26
CA VAL A 127 5.11 -16.26 10.73
C VAL A 127 5.07 -17.64 11.38
N CYS A 128 5.60 -18.65 10.70
CA CYS A 128 5.63 -20.02 11.21
C CYS A 128 7.00 -20.70 11.16
N SER A 129 8.03 -20.02 10.66
CA SER A 129 9.41 -20.52 10.63
C SER A 129 10.43 -19.46 11.04
N LYS A 130 11.64 -19.92 11.36
CA LYS A 130 12.79 -19.05 11.66
C LYS A 130 13.18 -18.22 10.43
N GLU A 131 13.18 -18.84 9.26
CA GLU A 131 13.55 -18.20 7.99
C GLU A 131 12.55 -17.11 7.62
N GLU A 132 11.26 -17.37 7.85
CA GLU A 132 10.23 -16.35 7.72
C GLU A 132 10.53 -15.22 8.70
N LEU A 133 10.69 -15.49 9.99
CA LEU A 133 11.02 -14.49 11.01
C LEU A 133 12.29 -13.66 10.72
N GLU A 134 13.32 -14.25 10.12
CA GLU A 134 14.52 -13.53 9.71
C GLU A 134 14.30 -12.68 8.45
N SER A 135 13.60 -13.21 7.44
CA SER A 135 13.22 -12.46 6.23
C SER A 135 12.39 -11.24 6.60
N SER A 136 11.49 -11.46 7.54
CA SER A 136 10.67 -10.54 8.25
C SER A 136 11.47 -9.41 8.92
N MET A 137 12.44 -9.76 9.76
CA MET A 137 13.36 -8.78 10.36
C MET A 137 14.13 -8.00 9.28
N ARG A 138 14.61 -8.64 8.21
CA ARG A 138 15.30 -7.98 7.09
C ARG A 138 14.42 -6.99 6.32
N GLY A 139 13.15 -7.34 6.11
CA GLY A 139 12.17 -6.47 5.44
C GLY A 139 11.97 -5.14 6.16
N LEU A 140 11.95 -5.15 7.50
CA LEU A 140 11.91 -3.93 8.33
C LEU A 140 13.08 -2.98 7.99
N PHE A 141 14.27 -3.52 7.76
CA PHE A 141 15.50 -2.74 7.54
C PHE A 141 15.61 -2.13 6.14
N ASN A 142 15.25 -2.88 5.10
CA ASN A 142 15.27 -2.35 3.73
C ASN A 142 14.40 -1.10 3.58
N ILE A 143 13.41 -0.94 4.47
CA ILE A 143 12.52 0.19 4.46
C ILE A 143 13.01 1.32 5.38
N THR A 144 13.72 1.02 6.48
CA THR A 144 14.38 2.08 7.27
C THR A 144 15.53 2.73 6.50
N ASP A 145 16.27 1.98 5.68
CA ASP A 145 17.33 2.51 4.82
C ASP A 145 16.78 3.36 3.67
N ALA A 146 15.60 3.00 3.14
CA ALA A 146 14.91 3.79 2.12
C ALA A 146 14.30 5.10 2.66
N VAL A 147 14.13 5.23 3.97
CA VAL A 147 13.35 6.31 4.60
C VAL A 147 14.22 7.24 5.46
N ALA A 148 15.49 6.92 5.72
CA ALA A 148 16.38 7.71 6.59
C ALA A 148 15.66 8.23 7.84
N LEU A 149 15.16 7.32 8.68
CA LEU A 149 14.59 7.71 9.97
C LEU A 149 15.68 8.37 10.82
N PRO A 150 15.40 9.50 11.49
CA PRO A 150 16.33 10.09 12.43
C PRO A 150 16.68 9.04 13.48
N THR A 151 17.97 8.81 13.69
CA THR A 151 18.46 8.11 14.86
C THR A 151 17.92 8.82 16.10
N LEU A 152 17.28 8.06 16.99
CA LEU A 152 16.98 8.53 18.34
C LEU A 152 18.29 8.80 19.06
N SER A 153 18.82 10.02 18.95
CA SER A 153 19.83 10.54 19.85
C SER A 153 19.26 11.74 20.58
N THR A 154 19.20 11.63 21.90
CA THR A 154 18.95 12.76 22.79
C THR A 154 20.10 13.76 22.69
N GLN A 155 19.96 14.85 21.92
CA GLN A 155 20.51 16.21 22.10
C GLN A 155 20.69 16.97 20.76
N ASP A 156 20.52 18.30 20.83
CA ASP A 156 20.41 19.33 19.77
C ASP A 156 21.57 19.46 18.75
N ALA A 157 21.29 20.03 17.54
CA ALA A 157 21.90 21.27 16.96
C ALA A 157 22.03 21.37 15.40
N LEU A 158 21.44 22.44 14.84
CA LEU A 158 21.87 23.41 13.78
C LEU A 158 22.58 23.01 12.43
N LEU A 159 21.87 23.33 11.32
CA LEU A 159 22.24 23.88 9.98
C LEU A 159 23.66 23.75 9.36
N THR A 160 23.78 23.20 8.13
CA THR A 160 24.16 23.86 6.82
C THR A 160 24.52 22.85 5.71
N VAL A 161 24.28 23.22 4.44
CA VAL A 161 24.39 22.40 3.20
C VAL A 161 25.63 22.76 2.37
N ALA A 162 26.28 21.77 1.73
CA ALA A 162 27.10 21.99 0.52
C ALA A 162 27.23 20.70 -0.36
N PRO A 163 27.45 20.83 -1.70
CA PRO A 163 27.23 19.75 -2.69
C PRO A 163 28.52 19.07 -3.17
N ASN A 164 28.46 17.84 -3.72
CA ASN A 164 29.34 17.44 -4.86
C ASN A 164 28.98 16.11 -5.57
N LYS A 165 29.32 16.08 -6.87
CA LYS A 165 29.01 15.11 -7.96
C LYS A 165 29.76 13.75 -7.88
N PRO A 166 29.25 12.68 -8.54
CA PRO A 166 29.94 11.40 -8.67
C PRO A 166 30.64 11.18 -10.04
N THR A 167 31.65 10.31 -10.05
CA THR A 167 32.29 9.73 -11.24
C THR A 167 32.24 8.19 -11.19
N VAL A 168 31.97 7.57 -12.33
CA VAL A 168 31.69 6.14 -12.54
C VAL A 168 32.89 5.42 -13.18
N SER A 169 33.12 4.14 -12.86
CA SER A 169 34.00 3.25 -13.63
C SER A 169 33.32 1.91 -13.97
N ASN A 170 33.55 1.46 -15.21
CA ASN A 170 32.90 0.35 -15.93
C ASN A 170 33.60 -1.00 -15.70
N GLU A 171 32.94 -2.00 -15.10
CA GLU A 171 33.49 -3.39 -15.08
C GLU A 171 32.46 -4.54 -14.92
N VAL A 172 31.14 -4.33 -15.08
CA VAL A 172 30.12 -5.31 -14.60
C VAL A 172 29.43 -6.16 -15.69
N VAL A 173 29.92 -6.18 -16.94
CA VAL A 173 29.12 -6.73 -18.07
C VAL A 173 29.08 -8.28 -18.14
N ASP A 174 30.04 -9.03 -17.58
CA ASP A 174 30.14 -10.48 -17.84
C ASP A 174 29.35 -11.41 -16.89
N ASN A 175 28.70 -10.91 -15.83
CA ASN A 175 28.02 -11.75 -14.81
C ASN A 175 26.51 -12.02 -15.05
N ARG A 176 25.91 -11.49 -16.13
CA ARG A 176 24.44 -11.48 -16.30
C ARG A 176 23.86 -12.83 -16.76
N ARG A 177 24.50 -13.50 -17.73
CA ARG A 177 24.00 -14.77 -18.31
C ARG A 177 24.07 -15.96 -17.34
N GLN A 178 25.01 -15.95 -16.40
CA GLN A 178 25.15 -17.03 -15.41
C GLN A 178 24.10 -16.93 -14.29
N ARG A 179 23.67 -15.71 -13.92
CA ARG A 179 22.60 -15.45 -12.95
C ARG A 179 21.21 -15.78 -13.48
N GLU A 180 20.92 -15.49 -14.75
CA GLU A 180 19.60 -15.79 -15.35
C GLU A 180 19.30 -17.29 -15.39
N LYS A 181 20.31 -18.13 -15.64
CA LYS A 181 20.15 -19.59 -15.65
C LYS A 181 19.90 -20.16 -14.25
N GLN A 182 20.57 -19.63 -13.22
CA GLN A 182 20.33 -20.01 -11.82
C GLN A 182 18.95 -19.54 -11.32
N LEU A 183 18.47 -18.36 -11.74
CA LEU A 183 17.14 -17.86 -11.37
C LEU A 183 15.99 -18.66 -11.99
N LEU A 184 16.15 -19.14 -13.23
CA LEU A 184 15.15 -19.95 -13.92
C LEU A 184 15.01 -21.36 -13.34
N ASP A 185 16.08 -21.94 -12.81
CA ASP A 185 16.04 -23.25 -12.15
C ASP A 185 15.48 -23.16 -10.72
N VAL A 186 15.66 -22.03 -10.03
CA VAL A 186 15.00 -21.76 -8.74
C VAL A 186 13.49 -21.53 -8.93
N ALA A 187 13.06 -20.90 -10.02
CA ALA A 187 11.65 -20.61 -10.31
C ALA A 187 10.79 -21.87 -10.56
N ARG A 188 11.38 -22.99 -10.98
CA ARG A 188 10.63 -24.24 -11.28
C ARG A 188 10.25 -25.07 -10.05
N GLY A 189 10.76 -24.73 -8.85
CA GLY A 189 10.55 -25.50 -7.61
C GLY A 189 9.50 -24.95 -6.62
N TRP A 190 8.90 -23.78 -6.87
CA TRP A 190 8.15 -23.06 -5.83
C TRP A 190 6.62 -23.14 -6.00
N LYS A 191 6.00 -24.18 -5.42
CA LYS A 191 4.54 -24.30 -5.31
C LYS A 191 3.95 -23.43 -4.18
N THR A 192 3.40 -22.28 -4.56
CA THR A 192 2.04 -21.75 -4.29
C THR A 192 1.44 -21.56 -2.88
N HIS A 193 2.16 -21.59 -1.75
CA HIS A 193 1.55 -21.19 -0.45
C HIS A 193 2.33 -20.19 0.41
N ARG A 194 3.61 -19.91 0.11
CA ARG A 194 4.45 -19.00 0.92
C ARG A 194 4.38 -17.52 0.50
N PHE A 195 3.96 -17.23 -0.74
CA PHE A 195 3.90 -15.86 -1.26
C PHE A 195 2.81 -15.00 -0.60
N GLN A 196 1.67 -15.59 -0.22
CA GLN A 196 0.59 -14.89 0.47
C GLN A 196 1.00 -14.37 1.86
N GLN A 197 1.97 -15.02 2.51
CA GLN A 197 2.47 -14.64 3.84
C GLN A 197 3.48 -13.48 3.76
N SER A 198 4.36 -13.47 2.75
CA SER A 198 5.29 -12.35 2.47
C SER A 198 4.58 -11.07 1.99
N HIS A 199 3.40 -11.22 1.40
CA HIS A 199 2.57 -10.14 0.88
C HIS A 199 1.88 -9.29 1.99
N ASN A 200 1.35 -9.92 3.03
CA ASN A 200 0.76 -9.22 4.18
C ASN A 200 1.82 -8.48 5.03
N TRP A 201 3.04 -9.02 5.02
CA TRP A 201 4.25 -8.43 5.59
C TRP A 201 4.58 -7.07 4.97
N THR A 202 4.53 -6.99 3.65
CA THR A 202 4.78 -5.78 2.89
C THR A 202 3.72 -4.72 3.17
N VAL A 203 2.45 -5.09 3.36
CA VAL A 203 1.37 -4.13 3.66
C VAL A 203 1.47 -3.53 5.04
N ALA A 204 1.59 -4.34 6.10
CA ALA A 204 1.68 -3.81 7.47
C ALA A 204 2.90 -2.92 7.67
N LEU A 205 3.97 -3.19 6.92
CA LEU A 205 5.21 -2.44 6.96
C LEU A 205 5.17 -1.17 6.08
N HIS A 206 4.55 -1.21 4.90
CA HIS A 206 4.21 -0.02 4.11
C HIS A 206 3.25 0.91 4.88
N GLN A 207 2.25 0.36 5.57
CA GLN A 207 1.34 1.12 6.44
C GLN A 207 2.08 1.87 7.55
N LYS A 208 3.12 1.24 8.11
CA LYS A 208 3.93 1.80 9.20
C LYS A 208 4.92 2.86 8.72
N VAL A 209 5.45 2.67 7.51
CA VAL A 209 6.40 3.58 6.89
C VAL A 209 5.72 4.78 6.24
N ALA A 210 4.53 4.59 5.67
CA ALA A 210 3.65 5.68 5.27
C ALA A 210 3.32 6.58 6.47
N ARG A 211 2.98 6.00 7.64
CA ARG A 211 2.79 6.77 8.89
C ARG A 211 4.02 7.60 9.27
N LEU A 212 5.23 7.05 9.13
CA LEU A 212 6.50 7.70 9.47
C LEU A 212 6.88 8.85 8.51
N VAL A 213 6.71 8.65 7.21
CA VAL A 213 6.93 9.69 6.18
C VAL A 213 5.89 10.81 6.35
N VAL A 214 4.65 10.48 6.69
CA VAL A 214 3.55 11.44 6.89
C VAL A 214 3.70 12.25 8.18
N THR A 215 4.18 11.67 9.28
CA THR A 215 4.40 12.43 10.53
C THR A 215 5.65 13.30 10.51
N SER A 216 6.66 12.97 9.71
CA SER A 216 7.89 13.76 9.58
C SER A 216 7.78 14.91 8.57
N GLN A 217 6.76 14.90 7.70
CA GLN A 217 6.47 15.97 6.75
C GLN A 217 5.26 16.83 7.12
N SER A 218 4.90 16.89 8.41
CA SER A 218 4.08 18.00 8.93
C SER A 218 4.93 19.28 8.96
N SER A 219 5.35 19.74 7.78
CA SER A 219 5.60 21.15 7.57
C SER A 219 4.31 21.74 7.02
N THR A 220 3.88 22.82 7.66
CA THR A 220 2.81 23.71 7.24
C THR A 220 3.14 24.28 5.86
N ARG A 221 2.84 23.53 4.79
CA ARG A 221 2.88 24.04 3.42
C ARG A 221 1.46 24.47 3.07
N HIS A 222 1.26 25.76 2.82
CA HIS A 222 0.01 26.21 2.23
C HIS A 222 -0.06 25.70 0.77
N PRO A 223 -1.26 25.41 0.24
CA PRO A 223 -1.39 25.16 -1.19
C PRO A 223 -0.75 26.34 -1.95
N HIS A 224 -0.01 26.06 -3.02
CA HIS A 224 0.63 27.06 -3.91
C HIS A 224 2.01 27.65 -3.53
N GLU A 225 2.67 27.26 -2.42
CA GLU A 225 3.88 27.98 -1.97
C GLU A 225 5.21 27.65 -2.69
N THR A 226 5.30 26.59 -3.49
CA THR A 226 6.54 26.29 -4.23
C THR A 226 6.34 26.14 -5.73
N ASN A 227 6.99 27.03 -6.49
CA ASN A 227 7.01 26.98 -7.95
C ASN A 227 7.82 25.82 -8.54
N SER A 228 8.53 25.04 -7.73
CA SER A 228 9.44 23.98 -8.18
C SER A 228 8.86 22.56 -8.13
N SER A 229 7.68 22.36 -7.54
CA SER A 229 7.07 21.02 -7.41
C SER A 229 5.54 21.05 -7.25
N ILE A 230 4.88 19.95 -7.57
CA ILE A 230 3.47 19.66 -7.29
C ILE A 230 3.37 18.60 -6.20
N ARG A 231 2.70 18.91 -5.08
CA ARG A 231 2.35 17.92 -4.07
C ARG A 231 1.12 17.14 -4.47
N VAL A 232 1.29 15.85 -4.70
CA VAL A 232 0.24 14.92 -5.10
C VAL A 232 -0.21 14.11 -3.89
N ILE A 233 -1.52 14.04 -3.68
CA ILE A 233 -2.17 13.21 -2.66
C ILE A 233 -2.97 12.12 -3.38
N HIS A 234 -2.67 10.85 -3.10
CA HIS A 234 -3.27 9.70 -3.78
C HIS A 234 -3.98 8.77 -2.80
N VAL A 235 -5.20 8.38 -3.17
CA VAL A 235 -6.02 7.37 -2.50
C VAL A 235 -6.73 6.48 -3.54
N SER A 236 -7.20 5.32 -3.11
CA SER A 236 -7.98 4.40 -3.93
C SER A 236 -8.86 3.52 -3.06
N ASP A 237 -9.84 2.86 -3.65
CA ASP A 237 -10.61 1.77 -3.03
C ASP A 237 -11.18 2.22 -1.68
N THR A 238 -11.85 3.37 -1.70
CA THR A 238 -12.49 3.94 -0.52
C THR A 238 -13.75 3.19 -0.16
N HIS A 239 -14.41 2.54 -1.13
CA HIS A 239 -15.56 1.66 -0.91
C HIS A 239 -16.58 2.26 0.06
N ASN A 240 -17.01 3.50 -0.21
CA ASN A 240 -17.96 4.30 0.56
C ASN A 240 -17.47 4.69 1.98
N GLN A 241 -16.16 4.71 2.20
CA GLN A 241 -15.53 5.09 3.46
C GLN A 241 -14.67 6.36 3.33
N HIS A 242 -14.82 7.13 2.24
CA HIS A 242 -14.06 8.34 1.97
C HIS A 242 -14.15 9.39 3.09
N ARG A 243 -15.28 9.48 3.79
CA ARG A 243 -15.45 10.38 4.96
C ARG A 243 -14.63 9.99 6.19
N LEU A 244 -14.10 8.78 6.22
CA LEU A 244 -13.16 8.36 7.27
C LEU A 244 -11.72 8.82 6.97
N LEU A 245 -11.46 9.38 5.79
CA LEU A 245 -10.11 9.79 5.42
C LEU A 245 -9.75 11.17 5.96
N LYS A 246 -8.58 11.28 6.58
CA LYS A 246 -7.94 12.54 6.93
C LYS A 246 -6.99 12.91 5.79
N ILE A 247 -7.50 13.68 4.84
CA ILE A 247 -6.71 14.10 3.69
C ILE A 247 -5.77 15.24 4.10
N PRO A 248 -4.44 15.11 3.90
CA PRO A 248 -3.48 16.19 4.15
C PRO A 248 -3.54 17.26 3.05
N PRO A 249 -2.97 18.46 3.27
CA PRO A 249 -2.86 19.48 2.23
C PRO A 249 -2.00 19.02 1.04
N GLY A 250 -2.35 19.45 -0.17
CA GLY A 250 -1.58 19.21 -1.39
C GLY A 250 -2.11 20.04 -2.56
N ASP A 251 -1.44 19.95 -3.71
CA ASP A 251 -1.80 20.69 -4.92
C ASP A 251 -2.73 19.87 -5.83
N MET A 252 -2.47 18.57 -5.95
CA MET A 252 -3.23 17.66 -6.82
C MET A 252 -3.74 16.45 -6.02
N PHE A 253 -5.04 16.20 -6.04
CA PHE A 253 -5.66 15.01 -5.45
C PHE A 253 -6.01 13.98 -6.52
N LEU A 254 -5.65 12.72 -6.30
CA LEU A 254 -5.85 11.60 -7.22
C LEU A 254 -6.65 10.48 -6.52
N HIS A 255 -7.77 10.04 -7.11
CA HIS A 255 -8.52 8.86 -6.65
C HIS A 255 -8.60 7.78 -7.74
N SER A 256 -7.96 6.62 -7.53
CA SER A 256 -7.82 5.58 -8.57
C SER A 256 -8.91 4.49 -8.57
N GLY A 257 -10.16 4.88 -8.35
CA GLY A 257 -11.33 4.01 -8.51
C GLY A 257 -11.77 3.24 -7.26
N ASP A 258 -12.85 2.46 -7.43
CA ASP A 258 -13.58 1.76 -6.38
C ASP A 258 -14.09 2.70 -5.28
N ILE A 259 -14.84 3.70 -5.75
CA ILE A 259 -15.57 4.65 -4.90
C ILE A 259 -16.70 3.92 -4.17
N CYS A 260 -17.46 3.12 -4.91
CA CYS A 260 -18.65 2.45 -4.40
C CYS A 260 -18.31 1.14 -3.68
N ASN A 261 -19.23 0.69 -2.82
CA ASN A 261 -19.08 -0.57 -2.10
C ASN A 261 -20.08 -1.62 -2.57
N TYR A 262 -19.91 -2.11 -3.80
CA TYR A 262 -20.77 -3.18 -4.33
C TYR A 262 -20.51 -4.51 -3.61
N LYS A 263 -21.17 -4.72 -2.47
CA LYS A 263 -21.12 -5.98 -1.69
C LYS A 263 -22.34 -6.87 -1.94
N ASN A 264 -23.50 -6.30 -2.29
CA ASN A 264 -24.71 -7.07 -2.57
C ASN A 264 -25.68 -6.33 -3.54
N PRO A 265 -26.64 -7.04 -4.17
CA PRO A 265 -27.57 -6.47 -5.15
C PRO A 265 -28.53 -5.38 -4.64
N HIS A 266 -28.68 -5.21 -3.33
CA HIS A 266 -29.56 -4.21 -2.72
C HIS A 266 -28.82 -2.93 -2.31
N THR A 267 -27.51 -2.87 -2.55
CA THR A 267 -26.70 -1.70 -2.24
C THR A 267 -27.08 -0.55 -3.17
N ASN A 268 -27.41 0.61 -2.61
CA ASN A 268 -27.68 1.81 -3.40
C ASN A 268 -26.36 2.51 -3.76
N LEU A 269 -25.67 2.04 -4.81
CA LEU A 269 -24.38 2.65 -5.17
C LEU A 269 -24.53 4.06 -5.75
N VAL A 270 -25.70 4.44 -6.24
CA VAL A 270 -25.91 5.82 -6.72
C VAL A 270 -25.85 6.78 -5.55
N GLU A 271 -26.41 6.41 -4.40
CA GLU A 271 -26.24 7.17 -3.16
C GLU A 271 -24.79 7.17 -2.67
N HIS A 272 -24.07 6.03 -2.77
CA HIS A 272 -22.63 6.01 -2.43
C HIS A 272 -21.84 6.97 -3.32
N PHE A 273 -22.12 6.98 -4.62
CA PHE A 273 -21.45 7.88 -5.56
C PHE A 273 -21.84 9.35 -5.33
N ALA A 274 -23.12 9.63 -5.05
CA ALA A 274 -23.56 10.97 -4.67
C ALA A 274 -22.88 11.45 -3.38
N ASP A 275 -22.76 10.59 -2.37
CA ASP A 275 -22.05 10.91 -1.12
C ASP A 275 -20.54 11.17 -1.37
N PHE A 276 -19.93 10.45 -2.31
CA PHE A 276 -18.56 10.72 -2.72
C PHE A 276 -18.41 12.08 -3.43
N LEU A 277 -19.33 12.43 -4.33
CA LEU A 277 -19.32 13.75 -4.98
C LEU A 277 -19.55 14.88 -3.98
N ASP A 278 -20.45 14.68 -3.01
CA ASP A 278 -20.66 15.64 -1.91
C ASP A 278 -19.40 15.79 -1.05
N TRP A 279 -18.73 14.68 -0.73
CA TRP A 279 -17.45 14.73 -0.03
C TRP A 279 -16.37 15.46 -0.83
N LEU A 280 -16.26 15.21 -2.14
CA LEU A 280 -15.36 15.96 -3.00
C LEU A 280 -15.71 17.47 -2.97
N HIS A 281 -16.98 17.82 -3.16
CA HIS A 281 -17.48 19.20 -3.16
C HIS A 281 -17.05 19.95 -1.90
N ASN A 282 -17.33 19.37 -0.73
CA ASN A 282 -17.23 20.05 0.55
C ASN A 282 -15.81 19.99 1.14
N GLU A 283 -15.10 18.87 0.98
CA GLU A 283 -13.86 18.60 1.71
C GLU A 283 -12.61 18.66 0.82
N ILE A 284 -12.71 18.38 -0.47
CA ILE A 284 -11.55 18.21 -1.36
C ILE A 284 -11.41 19.37 -2.34
N CYS A 285 -12.42 19.65 -3.16
CA CYS A 285 -12.38 20.69 -4.18
C CYS A 285 -11.90 22.07 -3.67
N PRO A 286 -12.29 22.55 -2.47
CA PRO A 286 -11.83 23.85 -1.97
C PRO A 286 -10.34 23.88 -1.56
N ARG A 287 -9.73 22.71 -1.37
CA ARG A 287 -8.38 22.55 -0.83
C ARG A 287 -7.32 22.15 -1.85
N PHE A 288 -7.74 21.75 -3.05
CA PHE A 288 -6.87 21.23 -4.09
C PHE A 288 -7.04 22.02 -5.39
N ALA A 289 -5.92 22.42 -5.98
CA ALA A 289 -5.90 23.14 -7.24
C ALA A 289 -6.28 22.24 -8.43
N LYS A 290 -6.05 20.93 -8.31
CA LYS A 290 -6.49 19.92 -9.27
C LYS A 290 -6.99 18.68 -8.55
N VAL A 291 -8.15 18.16 -8.97
CA VAL A 291 -8.73 16.91 -8.49
C VAL A 291 -8.93 16.01 -9.70
N VAL A 292 -8.40 14.79 -9.67
CA VAL A 292 -8.58 13.81 -10.73
C VAL A 292 -9.03 12.49 -10.14
N PHE A 293 -10.07 11.89 -10.72
CA PHE A 293 -10.48 10.55 -10.33
C PHE A 293 -10.88 9.71 -11.54
N ILE A 294 -10.76 8.40 -11.36
CA ILE A 294 -11.23 7.37 -12.29
C ILE A 294 -12.22 6.46 -11.54
N ALA A 295 -12.96 5.65 -12.28
CA ALA A 295 -13.77 4.58 -11.74
C ALA A 295 -12.95 3.28 -11.50
N GLY A 296 -13.53 2.32 -10.79
CA GLY A 296 -13.03 0.95 -10.63
C GLY A 296 -14.12 -0.10 -10.87
N ASN A 297 -13.85 -1.36 -10.57
CA ASN A 297 -14.79 -2.45 -10.86
C ASN A 297 -16.07 -2.43 -10.00
N HIS A 298 -16.08 -1.75 -8.86
CA HIS A 298 -17.28 -1.55 -8.03
C HIS A 298 -18.17 -0.40 -8.52
N ASP A 299 -17.65 0.47 -9.39
CA ASP A 299 -18.34 1.66 -9.89
C ASP A 299 -19.16 1.33 -11.16
N VAL A 300 -19.88 0.20 -11.12
CA VAL A 300 -20.55 -0.44 -12.27
C VAL A 300 -21.49 0.49 -13.04
N TYR A 301 -22.06 1.50 -12.39
CA TYR A 301 -22.97 2.46 -13.03
C TYR A 301 -22.25 3.50 -13.87
N LEU A 302 -20.93 3.61 -13.80
CA LEU A 302 -20.13 4.49 -14.66
C LEU A 302 -19.66 3.78 -15.94
N ASP A 303 -19.79 2.45 -16.03
CA ASP A 303 -19.36 1.68 -17.21
C ASP A 303 -20.40 1.75 -18.33
N MET A 304 -20.17 2.69 -19.27
CA MET A 304 -20.99 2.92 -20.46
C MET A 304 -21.07 1.72 -21.41
N ASP A 305 -19.96 0.98 -21.53
CA ASP A 305 -19.77 -0.01 -22.59
C ASP A 305 -20.37 -1.37 -22.21
N LYS A 306 -20.62 -1.60 -20.91
CA LYS A 306 -21.15 -2.86 -20.37
C LYS A 306 -22.49 -2.73 -19.65
N LEU A 307 -23.39 -1.90 -20.17
CA LEU A 307 -24.83 -2.03 -19.90
C LEU A 307 -25.34 -3.37 -20.45
N ASP A 308 -24.99 -4.48 -19.79
CA ASP A 308 -25.40 -5.83 -20.15
C ASP A 308 -26.94 -5.89 -20.05
N PRO A 309 -27.63 -6.35 -21.11
CA PRO A 309 -29.09 -6.44 -21.16
C PRO A 309 -29.75 -7.14 -19.97
N ARG A 310 -29.04 -8.04 -19.28
CA ARG A 310 -29.52 -8.73 -18.08
C ARG A 310 -29.59 -7.85 -16.84
N TYR A 311 -28.93 -6.70 -16.86
CA TYR A 311 -28.88 -5.72 -15.78
C TYR A 311 -29.68 -4.45 -16.08
N ILE A 312 -30.19 -4.29 -17.31
CA ILE A 312 -30.95 -3.12 -17.79
C ILE A 312 -32.12 -2.76 -16.88
N ASN A 313 -32.90 -3.74 -16.42
CA ASN A 313 -34.15 -3.45 -15.67
C ASN A 313 -33.94 -2.92 -14.24
N ARG A 314 -32.74 -3.03 -13.67
CA ARG A 314 -32.42 -2.46 -12.33
C ARG A 314 -31.41 -1.32 -12.39
N ASN A 315 -30.60 -1.26 -13.43
CA ASN A 315 -29.42 -0.38 -13.47
C ASN A 315 -29.52 0.77 -14.46
N ARG A 316 -30.50 0.79 -15.39
CA ARG A 316 -30.59 1.86 -16.40
C ARG A 316 -30.89 3.22 -15.79
N ASP A 317 -31.86 3.29 -14.89
CA ASP A 317 -32.23 4.54 -14.20
C ASP A 317 -31.10 5.01 -13.28
N ALA A 318 -30.45 4.06 -12.59
CA ALA A 318 -29.28 4.32 -11.75
C ALA A 318 -28.09 4.86 -12.54
N HIS A 319 -27.81 4.29 -13.72
CA HIS A 319 -26.78 4.76 -14.64
C HIS A 319 -27.07 6.18 -15.14
N GLN A 320 -28.27 6.42 -15.68
CA GLN A 320 -28.68 7.75 -16.13
C GLN A 320 -28.65 8.78 -15.00
N HIS A 321 -28.98 8.37 -13.78
CA HIS A 321 -28.86 9.22 -12.60
C HIS A 321 -27.39 9.54 -12.29
N ALA A 322 -26.52 8.53 -12.20
CA ALA A 322 -25.09 8.69 -11.95
C ALA A 322 -24.41 9.60 -12.98
N GLN A 323 -24.76 9.45 -14.26
CA GLN A 323 -24.27 10.32 -15.33
C GLN A 323 -24.71 11.77 -15.15
N ARG A 324 -26.00 12.01 -14.85
CA ARG A 324 -26.51 13.37 -14.66
C ARG A 324 -25.85 14.07 -13.49
N ILE A 325 -25.67 13.38 -12.35
CA ILE A 325 -25.01 13.98 -11.19
C ILE A 325 -23.52 14.19 -11.43
N LEU A 326 -22.83 13.27 -12.14
CA LEU A 326 -21.43 13.47 -12.53
C LEU A 326 -21.28 14.66 -13.47
N GLN A 327 -22.11 14.75 -14.51
CA GLN A 327 -22.07 15.87 -15.45
C GLN A 327 -22.31 17.19 -14.73
N SER A 328 -23.38 17.30 -13.93
CA SER A 328 -23.67 18.51 -13.17
C SER A 328 -22.54 18.88 -12.21
N PHE A 329 -21.88 17.89 -11.60
CA PHE A 329 -20.76 18.12 -10.70
C PHE A 329 -19.54 18.67 -11.45
N LEU A 330 -19.17 18.09 -12.59
CA LEU A 330 -18.04 18.55 -13.40
C LEU A 330 -18.28 19.95 -13.98
N GLU A 331 -19.51 20.28 -14.37
CA GLU A 331 -19.90 21.63 -14.82
C GLU A 331 -19.80 22.69 -13.72
N GLN A 332 -19.86 22.29 -12.45
CA GLN A 332 -19.73 23.17 -11.28
C GLN A 332 -18.28 23.30 -10.79
N HIS A 333 -17.36 22.45 -11.25
CA HIS A 333 -16.02 22.32 -10.72
C HIS A 333 -14.95 22.26 -11.80
N ASP A 334 -14.47 23.43 -12.24
CA ASP A 334 -13.40 23.57 -13.25
C ASP A 334 -12.08 22.90 -12.85
N ASN A 335 -11.82 22.73 -11.55
CA ASN A 335 -10.62 22.08 -11.02
C ASN A 335 -10.72 20.55 -10.95
N VAL A 336 -11.86 19.95 -11.30
CA VAL A 336 -12.06 18.50 -11.23
C VAL A 336 -12.03 17.87 -12.62
N SER A 337 -11.49 16.65 -12.72
CA SER A 337 -11.56 15.86 -13.94
C SER A 337 -11.84 14.39 -13.62
N TYR A 338 -12.95 13.87 -14.15
CA TYR A 338 -13.18 12.43 -14.26
C TYR A 338 -12.53 11.92 -15.54
N LEU A 339 -11.68 10.89 -15.43
CA LEU A 339 -11.01 10.30 -16.59
C LEU A 339 -11.53 8.90 -16.90
N GLN A 340 -11.81 8.64 -18.18
CA GLN A 340 -12.15 7.33 -18.69
C GLN A 340 -11.52 7.16 -20.06
N ASN A 341 -10.32 6.57 -20.07
CA ASN A 341 -9.49 6.42 -21.27
C ASN A 341 -9.17 7.78 -21.91
N SER A 342 -8.98 8.80 -21.10
CA SER A 342 -8.83 10.20 -21.50
C SER A 342 -7.70 10.89 -20.73
N THR A 343 -7.31 12.07 -21.20
CA THR A 343 -6.27 12.89 -20.58
C THR A 343 -6.80 14.18 -19.98
N THR A 344 -6.06 14.72 -19.02
CA THR A 344 -6.14 16.12 -18.60
C THR A 344 -4.73 16.64 -18.34
N THR A 345 -4.59 17.95 -18.13
CA THR A 345 -3.29 18.56 -17.81
C THR A 345 -3.38 19.39 -16.54
N TYR A 346 -2.25 19.53 -15.85
CA TYR A 346 -2.11 20.43 -14.72
C TYR A 346 -0.66 20.89 -14.58
N ARG A 347 -0.44 22.22 -14.64
CA ARG A 347 0.89 22.86 -14.56
C ARG A 347 1.95 22.18 -15.45
N GLY A 348 1.58 21.87 -16.68
CA GLY A 348 2.47 21.25 -17.68
C GLY A 348 2.56 19.72 -17.62
N LEU A 349 2.10 19.08 -16.54
CA LEU A 349 2.01 17.62 -16.47
C LEU A 349 0.79 17.10 -17.24
N THR A 350 0.98 16.05 -18.03
CA THR A 350 -0.08 15.29 -18.69
C THR A 350 -0.48 14.10 -17.83
N ILE A 351 -1.77 14.03 -17.50
CA ILE A 351 -2.37 12.94 -16.72
C ILE A 351 -3.26 12.11 -17.63
N TYR A 352 -3.04 10.80 -17.71
CA TYR A 352 -3.93 9.86 -18.39
C TYR A 352 -4.62 8.95 -17.38
N GLY A 353 -5.93 8.76 -17.52
CA GLY A 353 -6.72 7.95 -16.59
C GLY A 353 -7.57 6.90 -17.28
N THR A 354 -7.60 5.69 -16.73
CA THR A 354 -8.40 4.57 -17.25
C THR A 354 -8.91 3.67 -16.11
N PRO A 355 -10.23 3.40 -16.05
CA PRO A 355 -10.84 2.53 -15.04
C PRO A 355 -10.71 1.04 -15.38
N THR A 356 -10.03 0.71 -16.48
CA THR A 356 -10.00 -0.65 -17.06
C THR A 356 -9.52 -1.70 -16.06
N CYS A 357 -10.30 -2.77 -15.96
CA CYS A 357 -10.07 -3.90 -15.08
C CYS A 357 -9.82 -5.21 -15.84
N ILE A 358 -9.29 -6.21 -15.14
CA ILE A 358 -9.07 -7.55 -15.69
C ILE A 358 -10.40 -8.30 -15.71
N CYS A 359 -10.74 -8.94 -16.83
CA CYS A 359 -11.86 -9.87 -16.88
C CYS A 359 -11.63 -11.07 -15.95
N ARG A 360 -12.32 -11.10 -14.81
CA ARG A 360 -12.21 -12.19 -13.83
C ARG A 360 -12.91 -13.46 -14.30
N ALA A 361 -13.87 -13.34 -15.23
CA ALA A 361 -14.44 -14.50 -15.89
C ALA A 361 -13.39 -15.23 -16.74
N GLU A 362 -12.46 -14.49 -17.37
CA GLU A 362 -11.38 -15.05 -18.18
C GLU A 362 -10.26 -15.63 -17.30
N CYS A 363 -9.76 -14.86 -16.32
CA CYS A 363 -8.61 -15.32 -15.53
C CYS A 363 -8.96 -16.24 -14.34
N MET A 364 -10.21 -16.21 -13.85
CA MET A 364 -10.63 -17.03 -12.69
C MET A 364 -11.81 -17.97 -12.97
N GLY A 365 -12.43 -17.91 -14.16
CA GLY A 365 -13.67 -18.64 -14.44
C GLY A 365 -14.86 -18.18 -13.59
N LYS A 366 -14.81 -16.99 -12.98
CA LYS A 366 -15.83 -16.49 -12.05
C LYS A 366 -16.37 -15.13 -12.47
N ARG A 367 -17.67 -14.93 -12.30
CA ARG A 367 -18.34 -13.64 -12.50
C ARG A 367 -18.72 -13.04 -11.16
N TYR A 368 -18.42 -11.75 -11.00
CA TYR A 368 -18.78 -10.97 -9.83
C TYR A 368 -19.83 -9.93 -10.23
N LEU A 369 -20.61 -9.47 -9.25
CA LEU A 369 -21.54 -8.35 -9.48
C LEU A 369 -20.79 -7.02 -9.63
N SER A 370 -19.64 -6.88 -8.98
CA SER A 370 -18.75 -5.73 -9.09
C SER A 370 -17.80 -5.87 -10.29
N ASN A 371 -18.32 -6.05 -11.49
CA ASN A 371 -17.55 -6.33 -12.71
C ASN A 371 -17.45 -5.14 -13.67
N GLY A 372 -17.58 -3.92 -13.17
CA GLY A 372 -17.43 -2.70 -13.97
C GLY A 372 -16.05 -2.66 -14.63
N PHE A 373 -16.00 -2.17 -15.86
CA PHE A 373 -14.79 -1.94 -16.64
C PHE A 373 -13.89 -3.17 -16.84
N GLU A 374 -14.37 -4.38 -16.55
CA GLU A 374 -13.63 -5.62 -16.80
C GLU A 374 -13.51 -5.86 -18.30
N LEU A 375 -12.30 -5.84 -18.86
CA LEU A 375 -12.08 -6.09 -20.28
C LEU A 375 -11.32 -7.40 -20.51
N SER A 376 -11.66 -8.09 -21.60
CA SER A 376 -10.91 -9.29 -22.03
C SER A 376 -9.45 -8.94 -22.33
N GLU A 377 -8.56 -9.93 -22.35
CA GLU A 377 -7.15 -9.72 -22.68
C GLU A 377 -6.95 -8.96 -24.02
N LYS A 378 -7.69 -9.37 -25.06
CA LYS A 378 -7.64 -8.72 -26.38
C LYS A 378 -8.10 -7.26 -26.37
N GLU A 379 -9.16 -6.95 -25.62
CA GLU A 379 -9.66 -5.58 -25.46
C GLU A 379 -8.65 -4.72 -24.69
N ARG A 380 -8.07 -5.28 -23.62
CA ARG A 380 -7.02 -4.63 -22.83
C ARG A 380 -5.79 -4.33 -23.67
N GLU A 381 -5.29 -5.27 -24.46
CA GLU A 381 -4.14 -5.05 -25.35
C GLU A 381 -4.36 -3.87 -26.31
N LYS A 382 -5.55 -3.80 -26.92
CA LYS A 382 -5.93 -2.69 -27.80
C LYS A 382 -6.07 -1.36 -27.05
N LEU A 383 -6.52 -1.38 -25.81
CA LEU A 383 -6.66 -0.17 -25.00
C LEU A 383 -5.29 0.33 -24.53
N TRP A 384 -4.43 -0.55 -24.00
CA TRP A 384 -3.10 -0.20 -23.51
C TRP A 384 -2.18 0.35 -24.60
N SER A 385 -2.28 -0.19 -25.83
CA SER A 385 -1.56 0.33 -26.99
C SER A 385 -2.00 1.73 -27.46
N ARG A 386 -3.07 2.29 -26.88
CA ARG A 386 -3.56 3.65 -27.15
C ARG A 386 -3.23 4.65 -26.04
N ILE A 387 -2.58 4.21 -24.96
CA ILE A 387 -2.08 5.14 -23.95
C ILE A 387 -1.10 6.10 -24.66
N PRO A 388 -1.28 7.43 -24.53
CA PRO A 388 -0.41 8.40 -25.16
C PRO A 388 1.05 8.25 -24.70
N GLU A 389 2.00 8.56 -25.58
CA GLU A 389 3.43 8.44 -25.27
C GLU A 389 3.89 9.48 -24.22
N ASN A 390 3.32 10.70 -24.25
CA ASN A 390 3.73 11.79 -23.35
C ASN A 390 2.84 11.87 -22.11
N VAL A 391 2.83 10.82 -21.28
CA VAL A 391 2.09 10.78 -20.01
C VAL A 391 3.07 10.92 -18.86
N ASP A 392 2.90 11.95 -18.03
CA ASP A 392 3.71 12.13 -16.83
C ASP A 392 3.10 11.37 -15.64
N VAL A 393 1.76 11.38 -15.54
CA VAL A 393 1.01 10.70 -14.49
C VAL A 393 0.00 9.74 -15.09
N LEU A 394 0.18 8.45 -14.83
CA LEU A 394 -0.73 7.39 -15.24
C LEU A 394 -1.64 6.98 -14.06
N LEU A 395 -2.94 7.10 -14.23
CA LEU A 395 -3.98 6.58 -13.32
C LEU A 395 -4.62 5.34 -13.93
N THR A 396 -4.42 4.18 -13.30
CA THR A 396 -5.19 2.96 -13.61
C THR A 396 -5.90 2.47 -12.36
N HIS A 397 -7.00 1.73 -12.50
CA HIS A 397 -7.56 1.06 -11.32
C HIS A 397 -6.73 -0.19 -10.96
N VAL A 398 -6.45 -1.03 -11.97
CA VAL A 398 -5.67 -2.27 -11.79
C VAL A 398 -4.16 -2.00 -11.80
N PRO A 399 -3.39 -2.64 -10.89
CA PRO A 399 -1.93 -2.56 -10.86
C PRO A 399 -1.27 -3.29 -12.05
N PRO A 400 -0.07 -2.85 -12.48
CA PRO A 400 0.79 -3.65 -13.35
C PRO A 400 1.29 -4.93 -12.64
N LEU A 401 1.37 -6.05 -13.36
CA LEU A 401 1.93 -7.29 -12.82
C LEU A 401 3.42 -7.14 -12.46
N GLY A 402 3.81 -7.64 -11.28
CA GLY A 402 5.16 -7.54 -10.74
C GLY A 402 5.43 -6.25 -9.97
N PHE A 403 4.47 -5.33 -9.94
CA PHE A 403 4.58 -4.06 -9.23
C PHE A 403 3.26 -3.77 -8.51
N GLY A 404 3.19 -4.15 -7.23
CA GLY A 404 1.97 -4.03 -6.45
C GLY A 404 0.96 -5.17 -6.66
N SER A 405 1.30 -6.20 -7.44
CA SER A 405 0.68 -7.53 -7.40
C SER A 405 1.38 -8.56 -8.30
N ASP A 406 1.68 -9.75 -7.77
CA ASP A 406 2.09 -10.93 -8.56
C ASP A 406 0.91 -11.85 -8.93
N ASP A 407 -0.29 -11.52 -8.45
CA ASP A 407 -1.52 -12.23 -8.74
C ASP A 407 -2.10 -11.74 -10.09
N GLU A 408 -2.02 -12.56 -11.14
CA GLU A 408 -2.54 -12.26 -12.48
C GLU A 408 -4.07 -12.08 -12.50
N SER A 409 -4.78 -12.49 -11.45
CA SER A 409 -6.22 -12.19 -11.31
C SER A 409 -6.49 -10.78 -10.80
N LYS A 410 -5.47 -10.09 -10.28
CA LYS A 410 -5.55 -8.75 -9.69
C LYS A 410 -4.58 -7.74 -10.32
N ALA A 411 -3.68 -8.19 -11.19
CA ALA A 411 -2.66 -7.37 -11.84
C ALA A 411 -2.55 -7.67 -13.32
N CYS A 412 -2.26 -6.65 -14.14
CA CYS A 412 -2.23 -6.79 -15.58
C CYS A 412 -0.79 -6.91 -16.13
N LYS A 413 -0.47 -8.08 -16.70
CA LYS A 413 0.81 -8.31 -17.39
C LYS A 413 1.01 -7.42 -18.61
N LEU A 414 -0.06 -7.22 -19.40
CA LEU A 414 -0.02 -6.36 -20.58
C LEU A 414 0.29 -4.91 -20.20
N LEU A 415 -0.22 -4.42 -19.07
CA LEU A 415 0.09 -3.08 -18.57
C LEU A 415 1.59 -2.96 -18.25
N THR A 416 2.19 -3.96 -17.60
CA THR A 416 3.64 -4.02 -17.38
C THR A 416 4.42 -4.02 -18.69
N GLN A 417 3.98 -4.81 -19.66
CA GLN A 417 4.66 -4.91 -20.95
C GLN A 417 4.60 -3.60 -21.75
N GLN A 418 3.41 -3.00 -21.86
CA GLN A 418 3.18 -1.85 -22.72
C GLN A 418 3.71 -0.54 -22.12
N VAL A 419 3.62 -0.37 -20.79
CA VAL A 419 4.02 0.88 -20.13
C VAL A 419 5.43 0.81 -19.55
N HIS A 420 5.82 -0.32 -18.94
CA HIS A 420 7.07 -0.41 -18.16
C HIS A 420 8.21 -1.14 -18.87
N ARG A 421 7.94 -2.04 -19.83
CA ARG A 421 8.99 -2.80 -20.55
C ARG A 421 9.21 -2.36 -21.99
N HIS A 422 8.14 -2.04 -22.72
CA HIS A 422 8.22 -1.68 -24.14
C HIS A 422 7.86 -0.21 -24.43
N GLY A 423 7.52 0.57 -23.41
CA GLY A 423 7.24 1.98 -23.55
C GLY A 423 8.51 2.73 -23.95
N ARG A 424 8.45 3.50 -25.06
CA ARG A 424 9.51 4.46 -25.42
C ARG A 424 9.58 5.66 -24.45
N HIS A 425 8.57 5.80 -23.58
CA HIS A 425 8.41 6.84 -22.57
C HIS A 425 7.84 6.23 -21.29
N HIS A 426 8.39 6.62 -20.14
CA HIS A 426 8.00 6.13 -18.82
C HIS A 426 7.33 7.27 -18.05
N PRO A 427 6.12 7.06 -17.48
CA PRO A 427 5.51 8.07 -16.64
C PRO A 427 6.37 8.30 -15.39
N LEU A 428 6.43 9.54 -14.92
CA LEU A 428 7.07 9.86 -13.64
C LEU A 428 6.35 9.16 -12.49
N LEU A 429 5.03 9.10 -12.59
CA LEU A 429 4.15 8.57 -11.57
C LEU A 429 3.08 7.65 -12.18
N HIS A 430 2.90 6.46 -11.61
CA HIS A 430 1.81 5.55 -11.93
C HIS A 430 1.06 5.19 -10.64
N VAL A 431 -0.17 5.66 -10.51
CA VAL A 431 -0.99 5.44 -9.32
C VAL A 431 -2.17 4.52 -9.62
N PHE A 432 -2.49 3.64 -8.68
CA PHE A 432 -3.51 2.60 -8.82
C PHE A 432 -4.03 2.08 -7.48
N GLY A 433 -4.95 1.11 -7.54
CA GLY A 433 -5.54 0.47 -6.36
C GLY A 433 -5.82 -1.01 -6.58
N HIS A 434 -7.07 -1.43 -6.38
CA HIS A 434 -7.66 -2.75 -6.62
C HIS A 434 -7.12 -3.88 -5.73
N ASN A 435 -5.79 -4.02 -5.60
CA ASN A 435 -5.18 -5.03 -4.75
C ASN A 435 -4.88 -4.48 -3.36
N HIS A 436 -5.86 -4.63 -2.45
CA HIS A 436 -5.77 -4.12 -1.08
C HIS A 436 -4.63 -4.75 -0.27
N GLY A 437 -4.17 -5.94 -0.67
CA GLY A 437 -3.04 -6.61 -0.06
C GLY A 437 -1.68 -6.05 -0.49
N HIS A 438 -1.62 -4.98 -1.29
CA HIS A 438 -0.36 -4.38 -1.74
C HIS A 438 -0.33 -2.85 -1.60
N TYR A 439 -1.10 -2.26 -0.67
CA TYR A 439 -0.99 -0.84 -0.36
C TYR A 439 0.48 -0.44 -0.14
N GLY A 440 0.95 0.64 -0.78
CA GLY A 440 2.34 1.07 -0.66
C GLY A 440 2.94 1.72 -1.91
N VAL A 441 4.26 1.77 -1.95
CA VAL A 441 5.05 2.45 -2.98
C VAL A 441 6.08 1.49 -3.56
N ALA A 442 6.26 1.49 -4.87
CA ALA A 442 7.31 0.74 -5.56
C ALA A 442 7.98 1.62 -6.62
N GLN A 443 9.07 1.12 -7.19
CA GLN A 443 9.74 1.74 -8.33
C GLN A 443 9.92 0.72 -9.44
N ALA A 444 9.63 1.13 -10.69
CA ALA A 444 9.99 0.38 -11.89
C ALA A 444 11.13 1.12 -12.58
N LEU A 445 12.30 0.48 -12.61
CA LEU A 445 13.43 0.96 -13.39
C LEU A 445 13.20 0.64 -14.86
N ASN A 446 13.55 1.59 -15.72
CA ASN A 446 13.56 1.34 -17.16
C ASN A 446 14.70 0.38 -17.55
N GLU A 447 14.64 -0.16 -18.77
CA GLU A 447 15.58 -1.19 -19.23
C GLU A 447 17.05 -0.74 -19.21
N ASP A 448 17.30 0.55 -19.44
CA ASP A 448 18.63 1.17 -19.42
C ASP A 448 19.05 1.71 -18.04
N LEU A 449 18.21 1.57 -17.02
CA LEU A 449 18.40 2.00 -15.63
C LEU A 449 18.63 3.52 -15.46
N SER A 450 18.37 4.34 -16.48
CA SER A 450 18.57 5.79 -16.44
C SER A 450 17.42 6.55 -15.77
N SER A 451 16.24 5.94 -15.65
CA SER A 451 15.05 6.55 -15.05
C SER A 451 14.15 5.54 -14.36
N ALA A 452 13.28 6.04 -13.48
CA ALA A 452 12.37 5.21 -12.70
C ALA A 452 10.96 5.80 -12.72
N THR A 453 9.95 4.95 -12.91
CA THR A 453 8.57 5.28 -12.60
C THR A 453 8.30 4.98 -11.13
N LEU A 454 7.73 5.95 -10.42
CA LEU A 454 7.21 5.72 -9.07
C LEU A 454 5.80 5.13 -9.16
N LEU A 455 5.56 4.01 -8.48
CA LEU A 455 4.28 3.28 -8.48
C LEU A 455 3.60 3.37 -7.12
N LEU A 456 2.34 3.77 -7.07
CA LEU A 456 1.60 3.98 -5.82
C LEU A 456 0.34 3.13 -5.82
N ASN A 457 0.22 2.24 -4.84
CA ASN A 457 -1.02 1.53 -4.55
C ASN A 457 -1.73 2.21 -3.37
N GLY A 458 -2.82 2.93 -3.66
CA GLY A 458 -3.50 3.81 -2.72
C GLY A 458 -4.67 3.18 -1.96
N CYS A 459 -4.86 1.86 -2.01
CA CYS A 459 -6.02 1.17 -1.41
C CYS A 459 -6.27 1.53 0.07
N GLN A 460 -7.47 2.03 0.40
CA GLN A 460 -7.80 2.47 1.75
C GLN A 460 -8.67 1.48 2.56
N GLU A 461 -9.56 0.70 1.94
CA GLU A 461 -10.55 -0.11 2.68
C GLU A 461 -9.93 -1.01 3.76
N SER A 462 -8.86 -1.75 3.42
CA SER A 462 -8.20 -2.61 4.41
C SER A 462 -7.57 -1.81 5.57
N LEU A 463 -7.12 -0.57 5.33
CA LEU A 463 -6.58 0.31 6.37
C LEU A 463 -7.69 0.79 7.30
N LEU A 464 -8.79 1.24 6.70
CA LEU A 464 -9.94 1.76 7.41
C LEU A 464 -10.70 0.68 8.18
N MET A 465 -10.69 -0.56 7.72
CA MET A 465 -11.25 -1.68 8.49
C MET A 465 -10.42 -2.02 9.73
N ILE A 466 -9.10 -1.83 9.68
CA ILE A 466 -8.21 -2.09 10.82
C ILE A 466 -8.29 -0.95 11.84
N ASP A 467 -8.26 0.30 11.36
CA ASP A 467 -8.30 1.48 12.21
C ASP A 467 -9.19 2.58 11.59
N PRO A 468 -10.52 2.48 11.80
CA PRO A 468 -11.46 3.48 11.30
C PRO A 468 -11.19 4.89 11.86
N SER A 469 -10.62 4.97 13.07
CA SER A 469 -10.33 6.24 13.75
C SER A 469 -9.06 6.93 13.25
N GLY A 470 -8.19 6.15 12.59
CA GLY A 470 -6.87 6.54 12.14
C GLY A 470 -6.88 7.58 11.02
N GLY A 471 -7.98 7.69 10.26
CA GLY A 471 -8.05 8.64 9.15
C GLY A 471 -7.57 8.08 7.80
N GLY A 472 -7.42 6.76 7.68
CA GLY A 472 -6.75 6.14 6.53
C GLY A 472 -5.26 6.55 6.42
N SER A 473 -4.68 6.32 5.26
CA SER A 473 -3.29 6.70 4.94
C SER A 473 -3.19 7.13 3.48
N PRO A 474 -3.50 8.38 3.15
CA PRO A 474 -3.23 8.92 1.81
C PRO A 474 -1.74 8.86 1.48
N LEU A 475 -1.38 8.47 0.26
CA LEU A 475 0.00 8.51 -0.22
C LEU A 475 0.33 9.92 -0.70
N ILE A 476 1.51 10.42 -0.35
CA ILE A 476 1.96 11.78 -0.65
C ILE A 476 3.24 11.70 -1.47
N VAL A 477 3.29 12.38 -2.61
CA VAL A 477 4.51 12.52 -3.43
C VAL A 477 4.64 13.94 -3.96
N ASP A 478 5.85 14.50 -3.90
CA ASP A 478 6.16 15.78 -4.52
C ASP A 478 6.79 15.51 -5.90
N LEU A 479 6.10 15.88 -6.98
CA LEU A 479 6.61 15.78 -8.36
C LEU A 479 7.34 17.08 -8.74
N PRO A 480 8.57 17.02 -9.29
CA PRO A 480 9.27 18.21 -9.74
C PRO A 480 8.56 18.86 -10.93
N LEU A 481 8.55 20.18 -10.98
CA LEU A 481 8.20 20.96 -12.16
C LEU A 481 9.50 21.26 -12.91
N SER A 482 9.55 20.91 -14.19
CA SER A 482 10.70 21.14 -15.07
C SER A 482 10.88 22.61 -15.47
#